data_AF-A0A2K1E6W2-F1
#
_entry.id   AF-A0A2K1E6W2-F1
#
_cell.length_a   1.000
_cell.length_b   1.000
_cell.length_c   1.000
_cell.angle_alpha   90.00
_cell.angle_beta   90.00
_cell.angle_gamma   90.00
#
_symmetry.space_group_name_H-M   'P 1'
#
loop_
_entity.id
_entity.type
_entity.pdbx_description
1 polymer ?
#
loop_
_entity_poly.entity_id
_entity_poly.type
_entity_poly.pdbx_seq_one_letter_code
_entity_poly.pdbx_strand_id
1 'polypeptide(L)' 'MVPRLQRQEPIPMSYADATAFAASLADTLMVEIVVFQAGDGTHGACPAAEFDGDNDMVKLELDPWA' A
#
# COMPACT_ATOMS: atom_id res chain seq x y z
N MET A 1 -2.91 9.48 -37.95
CA MET A 1 -3.88 9.60 -36.85
C MET A 1 -3.40 8.67 -35.74
N VAL A 2 -2.74 9.21 -34.72
CA VAL A 2 -2.19 8.39 -33.62
C VAL A 2 -3.34 8.07 -32.68
N PRO A 3 -3.63 6.79 -32.37
CA PRO A 3 -4.63 6.44 -31.38
C PRO A 3 -4.28 7.15 -30.07
N ARG A 4 -5.21 7.95 -29.55
CA ARG A 4 -5.06 8.55 -28.23
C ARG A 4 -4.97 7.39 -27.25
N LEU A 5 -3.79 7.16 -26.66
CA LEU A 5 -3.65 6.26 -25.52
C LEU A 5 -4.66 6.74 -24.50
N GLN A 6 -5.73 5.98 -24.33
CA GLN A 6 -6.74 6.22 -23.33
C GLN A 6 -5.98 6.15 -22.01
N ARG A 7 -5.82 7.29 -21.33
CA ARG A 7 -5.05 7.38 -20.09
C ARG A 7 -5.69 6.38 -19.13
N GLN A 8 -5.01 5.27 -18.91
CA GLN A 8 -5.47 4.24 -18.01
C GLN A 8 -5.19 4.81 -16.62
N GLU A 9 -6.21 5.42 -16.02
CA GLU A 9 -6.11 5.84 -14.63
C GLU A 9 -5.79 4.57 -13.82
N PRO A 10 -4.71 4.57 -13.01
CA PRO A 10 -4.35 3.39 -12.24
C PRO A 10 -5.54 3.01 -11.36
N ILE A 11 -5.94 1.74 -11.44
CA ILE A 11 -7.04 1.24 -10.62
C ILE A 11 -6.59 1.35 -9.16
N PRO A 12 -7.30 2.08 -8.30
CA PRO A 12 -6.96 2.18 -6.90
C PRO A 12 -6.82 0.80 -6.27
N MET A 13 -5.77 0.59 -5.49
CA MET A 13 -5.58 -0.67 -4.77
C MET A 13 -6.69 -0.82 -3.72
N SER A 14 -7.33 -1.98 -3.69
CA SER A 14 -8.28 -2.30 -2.63
C SER A 14 -7.55 -2.58 -1.32
N TYR A 15 -8.25 -2.52 -0.18
CA TYR A 15 -7.66 -2.89 1.11
C TYR A 15 -7.14 -4.33 1.13
N ALA A 16 -7.88 -5.26 0.49
CA ALA A 16 -7.49 -6.66 0.42
C ALA A 16 -6.21 -6.85 -0.41
N ASP A 17 -6.11 -6.17 -1.56
CA ASP A 17 -4.93 -6.23 -2.41
C ASP A 17 -3.71 -5.60 -1.72
N ALA A 18 -3.89 -4.47 -1.03
CA ALA A 18 -2.84 -3.81 -0.27
C ALA A 18 -2.33 -4.69 0.88
N THR A 19 -3.24 -5.40 1.56
CA THR A 19 -2.88 -6.35 2.62
C THR A 19 -2.10 -7.54 2.07
N ALA A 20 -2.53 -8.12 0.95
CA ALA A 20 -1.82 -9.24 0.32
C ALA A 20 -0.42 -8.83 -0.18
N PHE A 21 -0.31 -7.63 -0.74
CA PHE A 21 0.97 -7.06 -1.16
C PHE A 21 1.88 -6.78 0.05
N ALA A 22 1.34 -6.21 1.12
CA ALA A 22 2.06 -5.94 2.36
C ALA A 22 2.62 -7.22 2.98
N ALA A 23 1.85 -8.31 3.03
CA ALA A 23 2.33 -9.59 3.52
C ALA A 23 3.52 -10.11 2.70
N SER A 24 3.45 -9.96 1.37
CA SER A 24 4.55 -10.36 0.47
C SER A 24 5.80 -9.49 0.68
N LEU A 25 5.63 -8.19 0.91
CA LEU A 25 6.74 -7.28 1.22
C LEU A 25 7.38 -7.61 2.58
N ALA A 26 6.58 -7.86 3.61
CA ALA A 26 7.07 -8.14 4.96
C ALA A 26 7.93 -9.42 4.97
N ASP A 27 7.46 -10.48 4.29
CA ASP A 27 8.18 -11.77 4.19
C ASP A 27 9.46 -11.67 3.34
N THR A 28 9.43 -10.88 2.26
CA THR A 28 10.59 -10.78 1.35
C THR A 28 11.67 -9.83 1.84
N LEU A 29 11.28 -8.71 2.45
CA LEU A 29 12.21 -7.68 2.95
C LEU A 29 12.62 -7.92 4.39
N MET A 30 11.86 -8.74 5.15
CA MET A 30 12.03 -8.91 6.59
C MET A 30 12.04 -7.54 7.30
N VAL A 31 11.03 -6.70 7.02
CA VAL A 31 10.81 -5.42 7.70
C VAL A 31 9.32 -5.24 8.02
N GLU A 32 9.02 -4.41 9.03
CA GLU A 32 7.65 -3.99 9.34
C GLU A 32 7.03 -3.25 8.15
N ILE A 33 5.83 -3.67 7.74
CA ILE A 33 5.07 -3.03 6.64
C ILE A 33 3.77 -2.46 7.19
N VAL A 34 3.48 -1.21 6.87
CA VAL A 34 2.18 -0.59 7.15
C VAL A 34 1.30 -0.60 5.92
N VAL A 35 0.03 -0.92 6.11
CA VAL A 35 -1.05 -0.67 5.14
C VAL A 35 -1.77 0.59 5.58
N PHE A 36 -1.89 1.56 4.69
CA PHE A 36 -2.55 2.83 4.99
C PHE A 36 -3.66 3.13 3.97
N GLN A 37 -4.60 3.98 4.38
CA GLN A 37 -5.61 4.57 3.49
C GLN A 37 -5.34 6.06 3.32
N ALA A 38 -5.09 6.48 2.09
CA ALA A 38 -4.91 7.89 1.74
C ALA A 38 -6.23 8.67 1.87
N GLY A 39 -6.13 10.00 1.94
CA GLY A 39 -7.29 10.89 2.10
C GLY A 39 -8.29 10.86 0.94
N ASP A 40 -7.91 10.30 -0.20
CA ASP A 40 -8.78 10.06 -1.36
C ASP A 40 -9.46 8.67 -1.34
N GLY A 41 -9.24 7.89 -0.28
CA GLY A 41 -9.82 6.57 -0.05
C GLY A 41 -9.04 5.41 -0.66
N THR A 42 -7.93 5.68 -1.38
CA THR A 42 -7.05 4.65 -1.94
C THR A 42 -6.19 3.98 -0.87
N HIS A 43 -5.80 2.73 -1.09
CA HIS A 43 -4.92 2.01 -0.16
C HIS A 43 -3.51 1.85 -0.73
N GLY A 44 -2.53 1.76 0.17
CA GLY A 44 -1.14 1.50 -0.17
C GLY A 44 -0.44 0.72 0.94
N ALA A 45 0.75 0.21 0.63
CA ALA A 45 1.63 -0.44 1.59
C ALA A 45 3.07 0.04 1.40
N CYS A 46 3.78 0.30 2.50
CA CYS A 46 5.19 0.65 2.50
C CYS A 46 5.85 0.20 3.81
N PRO A 47 7.19 0.13 3.88
CA PRO A 47 7.90 -0.06 5.15
C PRO A 47 7.45 0.97 6.19
N ALA A 48 7.27 0.53 7.44
CA ALA A 48 6.85 1.40 8.54
C ALA A 48 7.81 2.60 8.71
N ALA A 49 9.11 2.36 8.51
CA ALA A 49 10.14 3.40 8.57
C ALA A 49 10.05 4.46 7.45
N GLU A 50 9.30 4.21 6.37
CA GLU A 50 9.09 5.15 5.27
C GLU A 50 7.76 5.90 5.38
N PHE A 51 6.87 5.46 6.27
CA PHE A 51 5.56 6.08 6.44
C PHE A 51 5.66 7.32 7.33
N ASP A 52 5.39 8.50 6.75
CA ASP A 52 5.38 9.81 7.43
C ASP A 52 3.95 10.38 7.58
N GLY A 53 2.93 9.53 7.41
CA GLY A 53 1.53 9.93 7.55
C GLY A 53 1.03 9.87 8.99
N ASP A 54 -0.19 10.35 9.21
CA ASP A 54 -0.83 10.25 10.52
C ASP A 54 -1.13 8.79 10.88
N ASN A 55 -0.95 8.41 12.15
CA ASN A 55 -1.25 7.08 12.64
C ASN A 55 -2.71 6.64 12.37
N ASP A 56 -3.65 7.58 12.31
CA ASP A 56 -5.07 7.31 12.00
C ASP A 56 -5.28 6.81 10.55
N MET A 57 -4.32 7.07 9.66
CA MET A 57 -4.33 6.58 8.28
C MET A 57 -3.88 5.12 8.18
N VAL A 58 -3.13 4.62 9.17
CA VAL A 58 -2.70 3.22 9.24
C VAL A 58 -3.92 2.33 9.54
N LYS A 59 -4.10 1.29 8.72
CA LYS A 59 -5.19 0.32 8.82
C LYS A 59 -4.72 -1.05 9.28
N LEU A 60 -3.47 -1.38 8.99
CA LEU A 60 -2.82 -2.61 9.42
C LEU A 60 -1.31 -2.39 9.49
N GLU A 61 -0.66 -3.06 10.43
CA GLU A 61 0.78 -3.16 10.54
C GLU A 61 1.15 -4.64 10.60
N LEU A 62 2.14 -5.02 9.82
CA LEU A 62 2.65 -6.39 9.73
C LEU A 62 4.09 -6.40 10.21
N ASP A 63 4.32 -7.03 11.36
CA ASP A 63 5.63 -7.32 11.91
C ASP A 63 6.08 -8.73 11.49
N PRO A 64 7.16 -8.87 10.70
CA PRO A 64 7.67 -10.17 10.28
C PRO A 64 8.43 -10.95 11.36
N TRP A 65 8.62 -10.39 12.55
CA TRP A 65 9.33 -11.01 13.68
C TRP A 65 8.44 -11.43 14.85
N ALA A 66 7.14 -11.07 14.80
CA ALA A 66 6.16 -11.35 15.85
C ALA A 66 5.78 -12.84 15.99
#